data_AF-A0AAD5AHK2-F1
#
_entry.id   AF-A0AAD5AHK2-F1
#
_cell.length_a   1.000
_cell.length_b   1.000
_cell.length_c   1.000
_cell.angle_alpha   90.00
_cell.angle_beta   90.00
_cell.angle_gamma   90.00
#
_symmetry.space_group_name_H-M   'P 1'
#
loop_
_entity.id
_entity.type
_entity.pdbx_description
1 polymer ?
#
loop_
_entity_poly.entity_id
_entity_poly.type
_entity_poly.pdbx_seq_one_letter_code
_entity_poly.pdbx_strand_id
1 'polypeptide(L)'
;MDEQSRVILQRILRKLPGKKTQSTLRAWGCLSAEQLQDLDYTQPKWLLLENIISKCEESRLRLKDVTKLEMVYHVENPNQGTWHAYKLAEAEDEALSVDFTQFKEMFISHLEEVVQHVSIRMKKQEDDAVWIRIAWGDNFTKPNHLKPTYAVHYLQTPYVFILNLASKHKPFLYQALVLSTRHAAINEAHLTGRSLTALRDLLMKQYQQVFPNQDRTLKERNIPPSHPNIDKEHAEVAERTRQMACEAFGDGAVPKLETAVYKLETRYRGGSSDAPGDRNELFRGVVKFSSPNLLESLRHCVSTGMSESPVTPLLSSITQKGRNYFVIAEKVPGAASQTPAHTT
;
A
#
# COMPACT_ATOMS: atom_id res chain seq x y z
N MET A 1 -14.60 -32.48 -2.57
CA MET A 1 -14.26 -31.13 -2.05
C MET A 1 -15.54 -30.56 -1.42
N ASP A 2 -15.45 -29.78 -0.34
CA ASP A 2 -16.63 -29.13 0.25
C ASP A 2 -17.11 -27.93 -0.60
N GLU A 3 -18.38 -27.55 -0.45
CA GLU A 3 -19.00 -26.49 -1.27
C GLU A 3 -18.30 -25.13 -1.09
N GLN A 4 -17.88 -24.80 0.15
CA GLN A 4 -17.19 -23.55 0.42
C GLN A 4 -15.84 -23.49 -0.31
N SER A 5 -15.07 -24.57 -0.26
CA SER A 5 -13.82 -24.73 -1.02
C SER A 5 -14.05 -24.60 -2.52
N ARG A 6 -15.12 -25.20 -3.05
CA ARG A 6 -15.46 -25.11 -4.49
C ARG A 6 -15.75 -23.68 -4.92
N VAL A 7 -16.58 -22.95 -4.17
CA VAL A 7 -16.94 -21.55 -4.48
C VAL A 7 -15.72 -20.64 -4.46
N ILE A 8 -14.83 -20.79 -3.46
CA ILE A 8 -13.60 -20.00 -3.37
C ILE A 8 -12.67 -20.31 -4.55
N LEU A 9 -12.48 -21.59 -4.85
CA LEU A 9 -11.64 -22.05 -5.97
C LEU A 9 -12.15 -21.46 -7.29
N GLN A 10 -13.44 -21.60 -7.59
CA GLN A 10 -14.07 -21.03 -8.79
C GLN A 10 -13.83 -19.52 -8.88
N ARG A 11 -14.00 -18.80 -7.78
CA ARG A 11 -13.80 -17.34 -7.76
C ARG A 11 -12.36 -16.94 -8.06
N ILE A 12 -11.37 -17.66 -7.54
CA ILE A 12 -9.95 -17.37 -7.78
C ILE A 12 -9.61 -17.69 -9.23
N LEU A 13 -9.97 -18.87 -9.70
CA LEU A 13 -9.62 -19.30 -11.04
C LEU A 13 -10.29 -18.42 -12.12
N ARG A 14 -11.52 -17.93 -11.88
CA ARG A 14 -12.17 -16.94 -12.76
C ARG A 14 -11.39 -15.63 -12.85
N LYS A 15 -10.66 -15.23 -11.80
CA LYS A 15 -9.83 -14.02 -11.79
C LYS A 15 -8.45 -14.22 -12.40
N LEU A 16 -7.96 -15.47 -12.50
CA LEU A 16 -6.64 -15.74 -13.06
C LEU A 16 -6.58 -15.33 -14.54
N PRO A 17 -5.58 -14.54 -14.96
CA PRO A 17 -5.31 -14.31 -16.37
C PRO A 17 -4.85 -15.63 -17.01
N GLY A 18 -5.37 -15.98 -18.19
CA GLY A 18 -5.03 -17.24 -18.88
C GLY A 18 -3.52 -17.46 -19.03
N LYS A 19 -2.78 -16.39 -19.36
CA LYS A 19 -1.31 -16.42 -19.51
C LYS A 19 -0.54 -16.77 -18.23
N LYS A 20 -1.13 -16.53 -17.05
CA LYS A 20 -0.51 -16.78 -15.74
C LYS A 20 -1.06 -18.03 -15.04
N THR A 21 -2.17 -18.60 -15.53
CA THR A 21 -2.84 -19.73 -14.87
C THR A 21 -1.87 -20.89 -14.59
N GLN A 22 -1.09 -21.31 -15.59
CA GLN A 22 -0.16 -22.43 -15.42
C GLN A 22 0.91 -22.15 -14.36
N SER A 23 1.52 -20.96 -14.39
CA SER A 23 2.56 -20.59 -13.40
C SER A 23 1.98 -20.50 -11.99
N THR A 24 0.80 -19.91 -11.82
CA THR A 24 0.14 -19.80 -10.52
C THR A 24 -0.23 -21.18 -9.96
N LEU A 25 -0.73 -22.09 -10.80
CA LEU A 25 -1.05 -23.46 -10.38
C LEU A 25 0.19 -24.28 -10.00
N ARG A 26 1.32 -24.07 -10.70
CA ARG A 26 2.60 -24.67 -10.31
C ARG A 26 3.07 -24.12 -8.95
N ALA A 27 3.02 -22.80 -8.74
CA ALA A 27 3.37 -22.17 -7.47
C ALA A 27 2.44 -22.59 -6.31
N TRP A 28 1.19 -22.94 -6.61
CA TRP A 28 0.26 -23.51 -5.64
C TRP A 28 0.72 -24.88 -5.14
N GLY A 29 1.18 -25.75 -6.03
CA GLY A 29 1.82 -27.02 -5.68
C GLY A 29 0.90 -28.03 -4.98
N CYS A 30 -0.41 -27.96 -5.23
CA CYS A 30 -1.40 -28.94 -4.75
C CYS A 30 -1.86 -29.92 -5.83
N LEU A 31 -1.52 -29.67 -7.10
CA LEU A 31 -1.73 -30.58 -8.22
C LEU A 31 -0.38 -31.15 -8.67
N SER A 32 -0.35 -32.41 -9.08
CA SER A 32 0.88 -33.04 -9.57
C SER A 32 1.33 -32.46 -10.91
N ALA A 33 2.60 -32.64 -11.26
CA ALA A 33 3.13 -32.19 -12.55
C ALA A 33 2.38 -32.84 -13.72
N GLU A 34 2.03 -34.12 -13.60
CA GLU A 34 1.25 -34.87 -14.59
C GLU A 34 -0.16 -34.30 -14.76
N GLN A 35 -0.86 -34.02 -13.65
CA GLN A 35 -2.18 -33.39 -13.69
C GLN A 35 -2.13 -32.01 -14.35
N LEU A 36 -1.05 -31.25 -14.16
CA LEU A 36 -0.88 -29.93 -14.77
C LEU A 36 -0.50 -30.00 -16.26
N GLN A 37 0.12 -31.09 -16.71
CA GLN A 37 0.47 -31.34 -18.12
C GLN A 37 -0.73 -31.85 -18.91
N ASP A 38 -1.62 -32.62 -18.28
CA ASP A 38 -2.89 -33.12 -18.85
C ASP A 38 -3.89 -31.99 -19.16
N LEU A 39 -3.73 -30.81 -18.55
CA LEU A 39 -4.57 -29.65 -18.81
C LEU A 39 -4.24 -28.99 -20.15
N ASP A 40 -5.26 -28.84 -21.00
CA ASP A 40 -5.18 -28.06 -22.23
C ASP A 40 -5.45 -26.57 -21.96
N TYR A 41 -4.39 -25.78 -21.89
CA TYR A 41 -4.45 -24.32 -21.66
C TYR A 41 -4.89 -23.52 -22.90
N THR A 42 -5.06 -24.16 -24.06
CA THR A 42 -5.56 -23.50 -25.27
C THR A 42 -7.09 -23.42 -25.32
N GLN A 43 -7.76 -24.20 -24.47
CA GLN A 43 -9.22 -24.25 -24.40
C GLN A 43 -9.84 -22.93 -23.91
N PRO A 44 -11.12 -22.69 -24.22
CA PRO A 44 -11.89 -21.61 -23.62
C PRO A 44 -11.77 -21.65 -22.09
N LYS A 45 -11.62 -20.47 -21.48
CA LYS A 45 -11.37 -20.33 -20.04
C LYS A 45 -12.35 -21.15 -19.20
N TRP A 46 -13.64 -21.12 -19.51
CA TRP A 46 -14.66 -21.83 -18.73
C TRP A 46 -14.44 -23.36 -18.72
N LEU A 47 -13.99 -23.95 -19.84
CA LEU A 47 -13.75 -25.40 -19.92
C LEU A 47 -12.49 -25.78 -19.15
N LEU A 48 -11.43 -24.98 -19.28
CA LEU A 48 -10.22 -25.13 -18.46
C LEU A 48 -10.54 -25.06 -16.95
N LEU A 49 -11.45 -24.16 -16.55
CA LEU A 49 -11.88 -24.04 -15.16
C LEU A 49 -12.56 -25.31 -14.65
N GLU A 50 -13.51 -25.87 -15.42
CA GLU A 50 -14.18 -27.13 -15.06
C GLU A 50 -13.18 -28.29 -14.95
N ASN A 51 -12.23 -28.38 -15.88
CA ASN A 51 -11.19 -29.41 -15.85
C ASN A 51 -10.31 -29.30 -14.60
N ILE A 52 -9.89 -28.08 -14.23
CA ILE A 52 -9.11 -27.84 -13.01
C ILE A 52 -9.92 -28.23 -11.77
N ILE A 53 -11.21 -27.88 -11.72
CA ILE A 53 -12.10 -28.23 -10.60
C ILE A 53 -12.22 -29.74 -10.48
N SER A 54 -12.42 -30.46 -11.60
CA SER A 54 -12.47 -31.94 -11.62
C SER A 54 -11.20 -32.55 -11.03
N LYS A 55 -10.01 -32.11 -11.46
CA LYS A 55 -8.73 -32.58 -10.89
C LYS A 55 -8.58 -32.26 -9.40
N CYS A 56 -9.10 -31.12 -8.94
CA CYS A 56 -9.11 -30.75 -7.52
C CYS A 56 -10.05 -31.65 -6.69
N GLU A 57 -11.18 -32.06 -7.27
CA GLU A 57 -12.13 -32.99 -6.63
C GLU A 57 -11.55 -34.40 -6.54
N GLU A 58 -10.91 -34.90 -7.61
CA GLU A 58 -10.15 -36.16 -7.64
C GLU A 58 -9.07 -36.18 -6.55
N SER A 59 -8.34 -35.08 -6.40
CA SER A 59 -7.26 -34.91 -5.42
C SER A 59 -7.77 -34.66 -3.99
N ARG A 60 -9.10 -34.63 -3.78
CA ARG A 60 -9.77 -34.41 -2.49
C ARG A 60 -9.26 -33.18 -1.73
N LEU A 61 -9.03 -32.08 -2.45
CA LEU A 61 -8.51 -30.86 -1.85
C LEU A 61 -9.46 -30.30 -0.78
N ARG A 62 -8.86 -29.80 0.31
CA ARG A 62 -9.57 -29.18 1.44
C ARG A 62 -9.50 -27.66 1.34
N LEU A 63 -10.29 -26.97 2.17
CA LEU A 63 -10.28 -25.51 2.28
C LEU A 63 -8.89 -24.92 2.54
N LYS A 64 -8.07 -25.62 3.33
CA LYS A 64 -6.68 -25.24 3.58
C LYS A 64 -5.84 -25.28 2.29
N ASP A 65 -6.14 -26.15 1.34
CA ASP A 65 -5.38 -26.25 0.09
C ASP A 65 -5.84 -25.13 -0.84
N VAL A 66 -7.15 -24.88 -0.95
CA VAL A 66 -7.72 -23.79 -1.76
C VAL A 66 -7.25 -22.40 -1.28
N THR A 67 -7.23 -22.15 0.02
CA THR A 67 -6.72 -20.87 0.57
C THR A 67 -5.22 -20.66 0.30
N LYS A 68 -4.46 -21.73 -0.01
CA LYS A 68 -3.07 -21.62 -0.48
C LYS A 68 -3.04 -20.97 -1.86
N LEU A 69 -3.90 -21.41 -2.79
CA LEU A 69 -4.00 -20.83 -4.12
C LEU A 69 -4.42 -19.37 -4.07
N GLU A 70 -5.38 -19.04 -3.20
CA GLU A 70 -5.82 -17.65 -3.01
C GLU A 70 -4.65 -16.75 -2.60
N MET A 71 -3.84 -17.24 -1.64
CA MET A 71 -2.69 -16.52 -1.16
C MET A 71 -1.62 -16.34 -2.24
N VAL A 72 -1.33 -17.38 -3.03
CA VAL A 72 -0.42 -17.28 -4.18
C VAL A 72 -0.92 -16.24 -5.18
N TYR A 73 -2.22 -16.26 -5.51
CA TYR A 73 -2.82 -15.25 -6.40
C TYR A 73 -2.63 -13.82 -5.89
N HIS A 74 -2.83 -13.58 -4.59
CA HIS A 74 -2.65 -12.24 -4.00
C HIS A 74 -1.18 -11.80 -3.95
N VAL A 75 -0.25 -12.72 -3.69
CA VAL A 75 1.19 -12.46 -3.72
C VAL A 75 1.65 -12.09 -5.14
N GLU A 76 1.16 -12.79 -6.16
CA GLU A 76 1.50 -12.50 -7.57
C GLU A 76 0.79 -11.25 -8.12
N ASN A 77 -0.27 -10.80 -7.46
CA ASN A 77 -1.11 -9.68 -7.89
C ASN A 77 -1.40 -8.74 -6.70
N PRO A 78 -0.38 -8.16 -6.06
CA PRO A 78 -0.56 -7.36 -4.84
C PRO A 78 -1.39 -6.09 -5.10
N ASN A 79 -1.46 -5.62 -6.35
CA ASN A 79 -2.05 -4.32 -6.69
C ASN A 79 -3.57 -4.34 -6.92
N GLN A 80 -4.26 -5.41 -6.49
CA GLN A 80 -5.70 -5.65 -6.73
C GLN A 80 -6.63 -4.96 -5.71
N GLY A 81 -6.09 -4.13 -4.81
CA GLY A 81 -6.88 -3.39 -3.82
C GLY A 81 -6.10 -2.25 -3.19
N THR A 82 -6.71 -1.53 -2.26
CA THR A 82 -6.07 -0.41 -1.55
C THR A 82 -5.42 -0.90 -0.26
N TRP A 83 -4.11 -0.81 -0.22
CA TRP A 83 -3.30 -1.06 0.97
C TRP A 83 -3.27 0.17 1.86
N HIS A 84 -3.27 -0.07 3.17
CA HIS A 84 -3.15 0.94 4.21
C HIS A 84 -1.90 0.62 5.00
N ALA A 85 -1.00 1.60 5.12
CA ALA A 85 0.24 1.41 5.84
C ALA A 85 0.11 1.85 7.30
N TYR A 86 0.72 1.06 8.17
CA TYR A 86 0.78 1.24 9.60
C TYR A 86 2.22 1.16 10.08
N LYS A 87 2.50 1.81 11.20
CA LYS A 87 3.80 1.83 11.84
C LYS A 87 3.66 1.35 13.29
N LEU A 88 4.34 0.26 13.60
CA LEU A 88 4.60 -0.20 14.95
C LEU A 88 5.52 0.82 15.65
N ALA A 89 5.20 1.16 16.89
CA ALA A 89 5.89 2.16 17.68
C ALA A 89 6.30 1.57 19.03
N GLU A 90 7.29 2.19 19.67
CA GLU A 90 7.74 1.79 21.00
C GLU A 90 8.19 0.32 21.02
N ALA A 91 9.24 0.04 20.23
CA ALA A 91 9.84 -1.28 20.16
C ALA A 91 10.54 -1.62 21.49
N GLU A 92 10.28 -2.81 22.02
CA GLU A 92 11.05 -3.39 23.12
C GLU A 92 12.44 -3.84 22.63
N ASP A 93 13.39 -4.03 23.55
CA ASP A 93 14.78 -4.37 23.22
C ASP A 93 14.90 -5.64 22.33
N GLU A 94 13.95 -6.58 22.46
CA GLU A 94 13.93 -7.83 21.69
C GLU A 94 13.13 -7.76 20.39
N ALA A 95 12.46 -6.64 20.06
CA ALA A 95 11.53 -6.54 18.93
C ALA A 95 12.17 -6.85 17.56
N LEU A 96 13.44 -6.49 17.36
CA LEU A 96 14.18 -6.72 16.12
C LEU A 96 14.69 -8.17 15.97
N SER A 97 14.63 -8.96 17.06
CA SER A 97 15.13 -10.34 17.12
C SER A 97 14.05 -11.40 16.90
N VAL A 98 12.78 -10.98 16.78
CA VAL A 98 11.65 -11.89 16.61
C VAL A 98 11.79 -12.63 15.28
N ASP A 99 12.02 -13.94 15.35
CA ASP A 99 12.05 -14.79 14.17
C ASP A 99 10.63 -15.10 13.64
N PHE A 100 10.56 -15.63 12.43
CA PHE A 100 9.28 -15.92 11.78
C PHE A 100 8.45 -16.98 12.52
N THR A 101 9.09 -17.97 13.15
CA THR A 101 8.40 -19.06 13.85
C THR A 101 7.75 -18.53 15.12
N GLN A 102 8.52 -17.81 15.94
CA GLN A 102 8.05 -17.17 17.16
C GLN A 102 6.94 -16.16 16.85
N PHE A 103 7.15 -15.27 15.86
CA PHE A 103 6.12 -14.33 15.42
C PHE A 103 4.83 -15.05 15.05
N LYS A 104 4.90 -16.10 14.24
CA LYS A 104 3.75 -16.84 13.76
C LYS A 104 2.99 -17.51 14.89
N GLU A 105 3.68 -18.19 15.80
CA GLU A 105 3.06 -18.88 16.94
C GLU A 105 2.36 -17.89 17.86
N MET A 106 3.06 -16.82 18.25
CA MET A 106 2.51 -15.77 19.09
C MET A 106 1.31 -15.08 18.43
N PHE A 107 1.42 -14.71 17.15
CA PHE A 107 0.32 -14.05 16.45
C PHE A 107 -0.92 -14.93 16.38
N ILE A 108 -0.76 -16.21 16.04
CA ILE A 108 -1.88 -17.15 15.94
C ILE A 108 -2.53 -17.33 17.32
N SER A 109 -1.72 -17.57 18.37
CA SER A 109 -2.21 -17.77 19.73
C SER A 109 -3.06 -16.59 20.22
N HIS A 110 -2.54 -15.36 20.10
CA HIS A 110 -3.27 -14.17 20.56
C HIS A 110 -4.58 -13.96 19.80
N LEU A 111 -4.59 -14.23 18.49
CA LEU A 111 -5.79 -14.00 17.69
C LEU A 111 -6.86 -15.07 17.93
N GLU A 112 -6.46 -16.32 18.15
CA GLU A 112 -7.36 -17.42 18.50
C GLU A 112 -7.92 -17.29 19.93
N GLU A 113 -7.17 -16.67 20.85
CA GLU A 113 -7.64 -16.37 22.20
C GLU A 113 -8.77 -15.33 22.22
N VAL A 114 -8.68 -14.30 21.37
CA VAL A 114 -9.65 -13.20 21.34
C VAL A 114 -10.76 -13.38 20.28
N VAL A 115 -10.57 -14.25 19.28
CA VAL A 115 -11.55 -14.54 18.23
C VAL A 115 -11.77 -16.05 18.09
N GLN A 116 -12.93 -16.53 18.56
CA GLN A 116 -13.29 -17.95 18.57
C GLN A 116 -13.27 -18.60 17.18
N HIS A 117 -13.76 -17.90 16.16
CA HIS A 117 -13.85 -18.40 14.80
C HIS A 117 -12.96 -17.57 13.87
N VAL A 118 -11.68 -17.93 13.78
CA VAL A 118 -10.72 -17.29 12.88
C VAL A 118 -9.98 -18.34 12.05
N SER A 119 -9.63 -18.01 10.81
CA SER A 119 -8.74 -18.85 9.99
C SER A 119 -7.56 -18.02 9.53
N ILE A 120 -6.37 -18.38 10.04
CA ILE A 120 -5.13 -17.66 9.82
C ILE A 120 -4.21 -18.50 8.95
N ARG A 121 -3.53 -17.84 8.03
CA ARG A 121 -2.44 -18.44 7.25
C ARG A 121 -1.30 -17.46 7.10
N MET A 122 -0.09 -17.95 7.29
CA MET A 122 1.13 -17.18 7.08
C MET A 122 2.07 -17.87 6.13
N LYS A 123 2.79 -17.06 5.34
CA LYS A 123 3.86 -17.51 4.46
C LYS A 123 4.92 -16.43 4.40
N LYS A 124 6.16 -16.80 4.74
CA LYS A 124 7.35 -15.99 4.47
C LYS A 124 7.75 -16.16 3.00
N GLN A 125 8.04 -15.04 2.33
CA GLN A 125 8.53 -15.01 0.95
C GLN A 125 10.05 -14.86 0.92
N GLU A 126 10.62 -14.95 -0.29
CA GLU A 126 12.07 -14.81 -0.52
C GLU A 126 12.60 -13.41 -0.20
N ASP A 127 11.76 -12.38 -0.34
CA ASP A 127 12.08 -10.99 0.00
C ASP A 127 11.90 -10.65 1.49
N ASP A 128 11.91 -11.67 2.35
CA ASP A 128 11.61 -11.62 3.79
C ASP A 128 10.22 -11.09 4.16
N ALA A 129 9.34 -10.83 3.18
CA ALA A 129 7.98 -10.40 3.44
C ALA A 129 7.16 -11.55 4.04
N VAL A 130 6.57 -11.31 5.20
CA VAL A 130 5.60 -12.20 5.82
C VAL A 130 4.20 -11.80 5.37
N TRP A 131 3.59 -12.66 4.56
CA TRP A 131 2.21 -12.51 4.13
C TRP A 131 1.30 -13.24 5.11
N ILE A 132 0.26 -12.55 5.58
CA ILE A 132 -0.73 -13.03 6.54
C ILE A 132 -2.10 -12.91 5.88
N ARG A 133 -2.84 -14.01 5.83
CA ARG A 133 -4.23 -14.07 5.39
C ARG A 133 -5.09 -14.42 6.59
N ILE A 134 -6.14 -13.64 6.82
CA ILE A 134 -7.06 -13.80 7.95
C ILE A 134 -8.48 -13.82 7.41
N ALA A 135 -9.19 -14.92 7.60
CA ALA A 135 -10.64 -14.95 7.42
C ALA A 135 -11.29 -14.84 8.80
N TRP A 136 -12.20 -13.88 8.95
CA TRP A 136 -12.85 -13.56 10.20
C TRP A 136 -14.24 -14.18 10.28
N GLY A 137 -14.55 -14.81 11.40
CA GLY A 137 -15.89 -15.15 11.83
C GLY A 137 -16.33 -14.27 13.00
N ASP A 138 -17.39 -14.68 13.65
CA ASP A 138 -17.85 -14.14 14.95
C ASP A 138 -18.33 -15.31 15.82
N ASN A 139 -18.88 -15.04 17.01
CA ASN A 139 -19.29 -16.09 17.95
C ASN A 139 -20.35 -17.05 17.39
N PHE A 140 -21.03 -16.69 16.31
CA PHE A 140 -22.14 -17.48 15.73
C PHE A 140 -21.86 -17.94 14.30
N THR A 141 -20.83 -17.41 13.65
CA THR A 141 -20.55 -17.66 12.24
C THR A 141 -19.13 -18.14 12.00
N LYS A 142 -19.00 -19.12 11.11
CA LYS A 142 -17.72 -19.62 10.63
C LYS A 142 -16.94 -18.51 9.90
N PRO A 143 -15.60 -18.63 9.82
CA PRO A 143 -14.77 -17.65 9.12
C PRO A 143 -15.25 -17.37 7.69
N ASN A 144 -15.43 -16.10 7.34
CA ASN A 144 -15.81 -15.69 6.00
C ASN A 144 -14.61 -15.66 5.06
N HIS A 145 -14.33 -16.81 4.43
CA HIS A 145 -13.25 -16.95 3.48
C HIS A 145 -13.44 -16.18 2.16
N LEU A 146 -14.61 -15.56 1.90
CA LEU A 146 -14.84 -14.73 0.71
C LEU A 146 -14.36 -13.28 0.91
N LYS A 147 -14.18 -12.83 2.14
CA LYS A 147 -13.68 -11.48 2.43
C LYS A 147 -12.52 -11.54 3.43
N PRO A 148 -11.40 -12.22 3.07
CA PRO A 148 -10.25 -12.26 3.94
C PRO A 148 -9.55 -10.88 3.99
N THR A 149 -8.97 -10.59 5.13
CA THR A 149 -7.98 -9.53 5.33
C THR A 149 -6.61 -10.07 4.98
N TYR A 150 -5.79 -9.24 4.33
CA TYR A 150 -4.39 -9.52 4.08
C TYR A 150 -3.53 -8.51 4.82
N ALA A 151 -2.48 -8.98 5.48
CA ALA A 151 -1.43 -8.14 6.03
C ALA A 151 -0.07 -8.58 5.48
N VAL A 152 0.82 -7.63 5.24
CA VAL A 152 2.20 -7.86 4.81
C VAL A 152 3.10 -7.12 5.77
N HIS A 153 4.05 -7.84 6.35
CA HIS A 153 4.99 -7.31 7.32
C HIS A 153 6.41 -7.79 7.02
N TYR A 154 7.37 -6.89 7.11
CA TYR A 154 8.79 -7.20 7.08
C TYR A 154 9.28 -7.14 8.53
N LEU A 155 9.59 -8.29 9.13
CA LEU A 155 9.88 -8.41 10.57
C LEU A 155 11.02 -7.50 11.04
N GLN A 156 11.94 -7.16 10.14
CA GLN A 156 13.07 -6.26 10.40
C GLN A 156 12.71 -4.77 10.34
N THR A 157 11.43 -4.44 10.16
CA THR A 157 10.94 -3.07 9.99
C THR A 157 9.72 -2.85 10.85
N PRO A 158 9.44 -1.62 11.29
CA PRO A 158 8.22 -1.33 12.04
C PRO A 158 6.97 -1.24 11.15
N TYR A 159 7.05 -1.54 9.85
CA TYR A 159 5.96 -1.25 8.92
C TYR A 159 5.10 -2.49 8.64
N VAL A 160 3.78 -2.28 8.64
CA VAL A 160 2.77 -3.29 8.30
C VAL A 160 1.81 -2.70 7.27
N PHE A 161 1.53 -3.45 6.21
CA PHE A 161 0.58 -3.05 5.16
C PHE A 161 -0.66 -3.94 5.25
N ILE A 162 -1.84 -3.34 5.32
CA ILE A 162 -3.10 -4.07 5.51
C ILE A 162 -4.08 -3.77 4.37
N LEU A 163 -4.75 -4.82 3.88
CA LEU A 163 -5.75 -4.82 2.83
C LEU A 163 -7.03 -5.50 3.34
N ASN A 164 -8.20 -4.91 3.03
CA ASN A 164 -9.54 -5.45 3.34
C ASN A 164 -9.78 -5.71 4.84
N LEU A 165 -9.35 -4.80 5.73
CA LEU A 165 -9.66 -4.86 7.15
C LEU A 165 -10.96 -4.11 7.46
N ALA A 166 -11.94 -4.79 8.05
CA ALA A 166 -13.15 -4.15 8.55
C ALA A 166 -12.89 -3.48 9.92
N SER A 167 -13.53 -2.34 10.19
CA SER A 167 -13.34 -1.58 11.43
C SER A 167 -13.57 -2.42 12.69
N LYS A 168 -14.56 -3.34 12.67
CA LYS A 168 -14.84 -4.25 13.80
C LYS A 168 -13.70 -5.22 14.14
N HIS A 169 -12.82 -5.53 13.17
CA HIS A 169 -11.70 -6.45 13.38
C HIS A 169 -10.38 -5.72 13.62
N LYS A 170 -10.37 -4.39 13.52
CA LYS A 170 -9.17 -3.55 13.69
C LYS A 170 -8.53 -3.72 15.07
N PRO A 171 -9.26 -3.71 16.20
CA PRO A 171 -8.65 -3.87 17.52
C PRO A 171 -7.93 -5.22 17.69
N PHE A 172 -8.56 -6.32 17.27
CA PHE A 172 -8.01 -7.67 17.40
C PHE A 172 -6.73 -7.86 16.58
N LEU A 173 -6.73 -7.40 15.33
CA LEU A 173 -5.54 -7.48 14.48
C LEU A 173 -4.40 -6.63 15.05
N TYR A 174 -4.71 -5.43 15.54
CA TYR A 174 -3.70 -4.52 16.08
C TYR A 174 -3.04 -5.07 17.32
N GLN A 175 -3.85 -5.58 18.25
CA GLN A 175 -3.35 -6.22 19.45
C GLN A 175 -2.46 -7.43 19.11
N ALA A 176 -2.92 -8.32 18.21
CA ALA A 176 -2.12 -9.47 17.80
C ALA A 176 -0.79 -9.07 17.16
N LEU A 177 -0.77 -8.04 16.30
CA LEU A 177 0.46 -7.52 15.70
C LEU A 177 1.42 -6.93 16.75
N VAL A 178 0.90 -6.08 17.63
CA VAL A 178 1.68 -5.39 18.68
C VAL A 178 2.33 -6.39 19.61
N LEU A 179 1.57 -7.35 20.13
CA LEU A 179 2.07 -8.37 21.06
C LEU A 179 3.03 -9.36 20.40
N SER A 180 2.73 -9.82 19.18
CA SER A 180 3.60 -10.79 18.47
C SER A 180 4.90 -10.19 17.96
N THR A 181 4.96 -8.87 17.79
CA THR A 181 6.18 -8.14 17.35
C THR A 181 6.90 -7.44 18.50
N ARG A 182 6.40 -7.54 19.74
CA ARG A 182 6.98 -6.90 20.94
C ARG A 182 7.13 -5.38 20.80
N HIS A 183 6.07 -4.75 20.32
CA HIS A 183 5.92 -3.30 20.32
C HIS A 183 4.83 -2.91 21.31
N ALA A 184 4.77 -1.66 21.75
CA ALA A 184 3.71 -1.20 22.64
C ALA A 184 2.49 -0.62 21.90
N ALA A 185 2.68 -0.13 20.66
CA ALA A 185 1.61 0.52 19.90
C ALA A 185 1.71 0.31 18.39
N ILE A 186 0.58 0.52 17.70
CA ILE A 186 0.49 0.58 16.24
C ILE A 186 -0.28 1.83 15.81
N ASN A 187 0.33 2.62 14.94
CA ASN A 187 -0.18 3.91 14.49
C ASN A 187 -0.42 3.91 12.97
N GLU A 188 -1.36 4.73 12.50
CA GLU A 188 -1.54 4.98 11.08
C GLU A 188 -0.32 5.70 10.51
N ALA A 189 0.27 5.16 9.44
CA ALA A 189 1.36 5.83 8.74
C ALA A 189 0.84 6.96 7.83
N HIS A 190 -0.49 7.13 7.70
CA HIS A 190 -1.15 8.06 6.79
C HIS A 190 -0.70 7.92 5.33
N LEU A 191 -0.44 6.67 4.94
CA LEU A 191 -0.08 6.30 3.59
C LEU A 191 -1.01 5.18 3.09
N THR A 192 -1.65 5.43 1.95
CA THR A 192 -2.57 4.48 1.30
C THR A 192 -2.34 4.47 -0.21
N GLY A 193 -2.55 3.34 -0.87
CA GLY A 193 -2.41 3.24 -2.32
C GLY A 193 -2.60 1.82 -2.83
N ARG A 194 -2.59 1.61 -4.15
CA ARG A 194 -2.80 0.27 -4.70
C ARG A 194 -1.50 -0.50 -4.85
N SER A 195 -0.39 0.18 -5.14
CA SER A 195 0.90 -0.47 -5.36
C SER A 195 1.62 -0.76 -4.05
N LEU A 196 1.54 -2.00 -3.56
CA LEU A 196 2.18 -2.40 -2.29
C LEU A 196 3.69 -2.11 -2.30
N THR A 197 4.36 -2.42 -3.40
CA THR A 197 5.80 -2.16 -3.57
C THR A 197 6.11 -0.68 -3.50
N ALA A 198 5.30 0.17 -4.15
CA ALA A 198 5.53 1.61 -4.11
C ALA A 198 5.31 2.20 -2.70
N LEU A 199 4.33 1.70 -1.94
CA LEU A 199 4.12 2.16 -0.55
C LEU A 199 5.28 1.73 0.35
N ARG A 200 5.77 0.50 0.17
CA ARG A 200 6.98 0.01 0.85
C ARG A 200 8.18 0.88 0.52
N ASP A 201 8.46 1.07 -0.76
CA ASP A 201 9.62 1.83 -1.21
C ASP A 201 9.55 3.27 -0.67
N LEU A 202 8.36 3.88 -0.67
CA LEU A 202 8.15 5.21 -0.12
C LEU A 202 8.41 5.31 1.40
N LEU A 203 7.91 4.37 2.21
CA LEU A 203 8.12 4.39 3.67
C LEU A 203 9.53 4.00 4.09
N MET A 204 10.12 3.06 3.37
CA MET A 204 11.48 2.56 3.64
C MET A 204 12.55 3.40 2.95
N LYS A 205 12.14 4.44 2.20
CA LYS A 205 13.03 5.29 1.38
C LYS A 205 13.91 4.48 0.41
N GLN A 206 13.38 3.36 -0.08
CA GLN A 206 14.04 2.47 -1.04
C GLN A 206 13.69 2.84 -2.48
N TYR A 207 13.76 4.13 -2.81
CA TYR A 207 13.56 4.63 -4.17
C TYR A 207 14.66 5.64 -4.51
N GLN A 208 14.97 5.76 -5.80
CA GLN A 208 16.08 6.59 -6.29
C GLN A 208 15.70 8.08 -6.27
N GLN A 209 15.49 8.64 -5.09
CA GLN A 209 15.35 10.08 -4.93
C GLN A 209 16.73 10.70 -4.71
N VAL A 210 17.46 10.87 -5.81
CA VAL A 210 18.62 11.76 -5.82
C VAL A 210 18.05 13.17 -5.83
N PHE A 211 17.84 13.74 -4.65
CA PHE A 211 17.76 15.20 -4.54
C PHE A 211 19.11 15.74 -5.02
N PRO A 212 19.15 16.77 -5.88
CA PRO A 212 20.40 17.36 -6.27
C PRO A 212 21.16 17.76 -5.00
N ASN A 213 22.26 17.08 -4.70
CA ASN A 213 23.28 17.66 -3.84
C ASN A 213 23.68 18.98 -4.50
N GLN A 214 23.93 20.01 -3.70
CA GLN A 214 24.32 21.35 -4.14
C GLN A 214 25.53 21.36 -5.11
N ASP A 215 26.21 20.23 -5.30
CA ASP A 215 27.41 20.04 -6.12
C ASP A 215 27.17 19.62 -7.59
N ARG A 216 25.93 19.49 -8.08
CA ARG A 216 25.71 19.29 -9.54
C ARG A 216 25.89 20.60 -10.31
N THR A 217 27.12 21.09 -10.38
CA THR A 217 27.56 22.04 -11.41
C THR A 217 27.35 21.42 -12.78
N LEU A 218 26.36 21.94 -13.50
CA LEU A 218 26.34 22.22 -14.94
C LEU A 218 27.42 21.47 -15.74
N LYS A 219 27.19 20.21 -16.10
CA LYS A 219 27.93 19.57 -17.21
C LYS A 219 27.12 19.78 -18.48
N GLU A 220 27.53 20.83 -19.20
CA GLU A 220 27.07 21.27 -20.51
C GLU A 220 27.05 20.09 -21.51
N ARG A 221 25.85 19.71 -21.96
CA ARG A 221 25.67 18.68 -22.98
C ARG A 221 25.57 19.37 -24.33
N ASN A 222 26.69 19.41 -25.05
CA ASN A 222 26.82 20.06 -26.36
C ASN A 222 25.88 19.44 -27.41
N ILE A 223 24.93 20.24 -27.91
CA ILE A 223 24.12 19.97 -29.11
C ILE A 223 24.27 21.20 -30.03
N PRO A 224 24.41 21.03 -31.38
CA PRO A 224 24.68 22.14 -32.29
C PRO A 224 23.47 23.10 -32.40
N PRO A 225 23.70 24.42 -32.53
CA PRO A 225 22.64 25.41 -32.39
C PRO A 225 21.82 25.62 -33.67
N SER A 226 20.50 25.59 -33.52
CA SER A 226 19.53 26.38 -34.29
C SER A 226 19.32 27.73 -33.58
N HIS A 227 18.68 28.68 -34.26
CA HIS A 227 18.63 30.14 -33.99
C HIS A 227 18.96 30.64 -32.56
N PRO A 228 20.02 31.46 -32.39
CA PRO A 228 20.75 31.64 -31.14
C PRO A 228 20.04 32.40 -30.00
N ASN A 229 18.96 33.14 -30.28
CA ASN A 229 18.35 34.03 -29.27
C ASN A 229 16.98 33.55 -28.74
N ILE A 230 16.24 32.74 -29.50
CA ILE A 230 14.93 32.20 -29.07
C ILE A 230 15.12 30.82 -28.44
N ASP A 231 15.95 29.97 -29.06
CA ASP A 231 16.20 28.61 -28.56
C ASP A 231 16.95 28.63 -27.22
N LYS A 232 17.78 29.66 -26.99
CA LYS A 232 18.55 29.79 -25.74
C LYS A 232 17.69 30.18 -24.55
N GLU A 233 16.78 31.15 -24.70
CA GLU A 233 15.86 31.56 -23.62
C GLU A 233 14.89 30.43 -23.25
N HIS A 234 14.30 29.76 -24.26
CA HIS A 234 13.42 28.62 -24.02
C HIS A 234 14.17 27.42 -23.42
N ALA A 235 15.41 27.16 -23.85
CA ALA A 235 16.23 26.09 -23.27
C ALA A 235 16.62 26.38 -21.82
N GLU A 236 16.99 27.62 -21.49
CA GLU A 236 17.33 28.03 -20.12
C GLU A 236 16.11 27.94 -19.18
N VAL A 237 14.93 28.37 -19.64
CA VAL A 237 13.69 28.25 -18.87
C VAL A 237 13.29 26.79 -18.69
N ALA A 238 13.35 25.99 -19.75
CA ALA A 238 13.02 24.56 -19.70
C ALA A 238 13.98 23.77 -18.80
N GLU A 239 15.28 24.12 -18.81
CA GLU A 239 16.25 23.49 -17.92
C GLU A 239 16.02 23.90 -16.47
N ARG A 240 15.68 25.17 -16.21
CA ARG A 240 15.33 25.66 -14.88
C ARG A 240 14.08 24.96 -14.33
N THR A 241 13.01 24.83 -15.11
CA THR A 241 11.77 24.13 -14.68
C THR A 241 12.02 22.65 -14.45
N ARG A 242 12.82 22.00 -15.31
CA ARG A 242 13.24 20.61 -15.12
C ARG A 242 14.05 20.43 -13.85
N GLN A 243 15.00 21.32 -13.56
CA GLN A 243 15.79 21.29 -12.33
C GLN A 243 14.89 21.42 -11.10
N MET A 244 13.97 22.40 -11.07
CA MET A 244 13.02 22.58 -9.97
C MET A 244 12.12 21.35 -9.77
N ALA A 245 11.67 20.71 -10.85
CA ALA A 245 10.91 19.46 -10.76
C ALA A 245 11.73 18.32 -10.14
N CYS A 246 13.02 18.22 -10.49
CA CYS A 246 13.94 17.23 -9.93
C CYS A 246 14.27 17.51 -8.46
N GLU A 247 14.36 18.78 -8.06
CA GLU A 247 14.53 19.17 -6.65
C GLU A 247 13.30 18.82 -5.81
N ALA A 248 12.09 18.99 -6.36
CA ALA A 248 10.85 18.72 -5.64
C ALA A 248 10.51 17.23 -5.54
N PHE A 249 10.76 16.45 -6.59
CA PHE A 249 10.30 15.06 -6.70
C PHE A 249 11.42 14.03 -6.89
N GLY A 250 12.66 14.47 -7.12
CA GLY A 250 13.80 13.61 -7.43
C GLY A 250 14.01 13.41 -8.92
N ASP A 251 15.22 12.99 -9.29
CA ASP A 251 15.62 12.73 -10.69
C ASP A 251 15.22 11.33 -11.17
N GLY A 252 15.15 10.35 -10.27
CA GLY A 252 14.88 8.94 -10.57
C GLY A 252 13.41 8.58 -10.78
N ALA A 253 13.13 7.28 -10.87
CA ALA A 253 11.78 6.75 -10.97
C ALA A 253 11.00 7.02 -9.66
N VAL A 254 9.86 7.69 -9.77
CA VAL A 254 9.01 8.00 -8.61
C VAL A 254 8.09 6.83 -8.25
N PRO A 255 7.87 6.54 -6.96
CA PRO A 255 6.93 5.52 -6.54
C PRO A 255 5.52 5.78 -7.07
N LYS A 256 4.85 4.74 -7.54
CA LYS A 256 3.48 4.86 -8.05
C LYS A 256 2.51 5.12 -6.91
N LEU A 257 1.86 6.27 -6.94
CA LEU A 257 0.85 6.69 -5.97
C LEU A 257 -0.36 7.27 -6.69
N GLU A 258 -1.57 6.83 -6.35
CA GLU A 258 -2.76 7.26 -7.09
C GLU A 258 -3.38 8.56 -6.56
N THR A 259 -3.26 8.81 -5.25
CA THR A 259 -4.01 9.90 -4.60
C THR A 259 -3.20 10.58 -3.52
N ALA A 260 -3.49 11.86 -3.27
CA ALA A 260 -3.09 12.58 -2.07
C ALA A 260 -4.27 13.42 -1.56
N VAL A 261 -4.48 13.43 -0.24
CA VAL A 261 -5.60 14.10 0.43
C VAL A 261 -5.06 15.09 1.46
N TYR A 262 -5.53 16.32 1.38
CA TYR A 262 -5.24 17.40 2.32
C TYR A 262 -6.54 17.86 2.96
N LYS A 263 -6.67 17.62 4.26
CA LYS A 263 -7.77 18.12 5.09
C LYS A 263 -7.33 19.42 5.75
N LEU A 264 -8.02 20.50 5.45
CA LEU A 264 -7.80 21.84 5.97
C LEU A 264 -8.78 22.09 7.12
N GLU A 265 -8.27 22.50 8.26
CA GLU A 265 -9.04 22.92 9.44
C GLU A 265 -8.45 24.25 9.94
N THR A 266 -8.83 25.35 9.29
CA THR A 266 -8.22 26.68 9.52
C THR A 266 -9.30 27.74 9.72
N ARG A 267 -8.97 28.84 10.39
CA ARG A 267 -9.86 30.02 10.42
C ARG A 267 -9.68 30.86 9.15
N TYR A 268 -10.73 31.54 8.74
CA TYR A 268 -10.67 32.49 7.64
C TYR A 268 -9.95 33.77 8.09
N ARG A 269 -8.83 34.12 7.45
CA ARG A 269 -8.05 35.34 7.73
C ARG A 269 -8.36 36.45 6.71
N GLY A 270 -9.64 36.73 6.47
CA GLY A 270 -10.06 37.84 5.61
C GLY A 270 -9.81 39.19 6.27
N GLY A 271 -9.11 40.09 5.56
CA GLY A 271 -8.75 41.43 6.04
C GLY A 271 -9.86 42.49 5.93
N SER A 272 -11.10 42.12 5.58
CA SER A 272 -12.22 43.07 5.54
C SER A 272 -13.01 43.04 6.84
N SER A 273 -13.27 44.21 7.39
CA SER A 273 -14.06 44.45 8.60
C SER A 273 -15.55 44.09 8.46
N ASP A 274 -16.01 43.68 7.28
CA ASP A 274 -17.43 43.70 6.92
C ASP A 274 -18.03 42.30 6.62
N ALA A 275 -17.39 41.21 7.03
CA ALA A 275 -18.01 39.88 6.97
C ALA A 275 -18.74 39.57 8.30
N PRO A 276 -20.09 39.51 8.32
CA PRO A 276 -20.86 39.15 9.50
C PRO A 276 -20.89 37.62 9.62
N GLY A 277 -19.76 37.04 10.04
CA GLY A 277 -19.62 35.62 10.32
C GLY A 277 -18.52 35.45 11.36
N ASP A 278 -18.83 34.69 12.41
CA ASP A 278 -18.02 34.51 13.60
C ASP A 278 -16.54 34.25 13.24
N ARG A 279 -15.64 35.19 13.57
CA ARG A 279 -14.20 35.13 13.26
C ARG A 279 -13.51 33.91 13.89
N ASN A 280 -14.21 33.17 14.75
CA ASN A 280 -13.76 31.96 15.40
C ASN A 280 -14.17 30.66 14.69
N GLU A 281 -15.01 30.72 13.64
CA GLU A 281 -15.48 29.53 12.94
C GLU A 281 -14.36 28.91 12.10
N LEU A 282 -14.12 27.61 12.33
CA LEU A 282 -13.14 26.84 11.56
C LEU A 282 -13.73 26.52 10.19
N PHE A 283 -13.11 27.06 9.14
CA PHE A 283 -13.32 26.59 7.79
C PHE A 283 -12.70 25.20 7.63
N ARG A 284 -13.53 24.26 7.17
CA ARG A 284 -13.13 22.88 6.87
C ARG A 284 -13.16 22.65 5.38
N GLY A 285 -12.04 22.23 4.82
CA GLY A 285 -11.91 21.92 3.39
C GLY A 285 -11.19 20.59 3.18
N VAL A 286 -11.51 19.89 2.10
CA VAL A 286 -10.77 18.68 1.68
C VAL A 286 -10.36 18.84 0.24
N VAL A 287 -9.06 18.83 -0.01
CA VAL A 287 -8.49 18.81 -1.35
C VAL A 287 -7.96 17.41 -1.63
N LYS A 288 -8.42 16.78 -2.70
CA LYS A 288 -7.99 15.45 -3.12
C LYS A 288 -7.43 15.50 -4.54
N PHE A 289 -6.17 15.14 -4.68
CA PHE A 289 -5.53 14.89 -5.97
C PHE A 289 -5.68 13.42 -6.35
N SER A 290 -5.89 13.15 -7.63
CA SER A 290 -6.04 11.79 -8.16
C SER A 290 -5.44 11.68 -9.56
N SER A 291 -4.59 10.69 -9.78
CA SER A 291 -3.97 10.37 -11.07
C SER A 291 -3.56 8.89 -11.09
N PRO A 292 -3.42 8.22 -12.25
CA PRO A 292 -2.80 6.90 -12.32
C PRO A 292 -1.38 6.85 -11.76
N ASN A 293 -0.64 7.96 -11.81
CA ASN A 293 0.65 8.15 -11.15
C ASN A 293 0.82 9.62 -10.75
N LEU A 294 0.33 9.97 -9.57
CA LEU A 294 0.25 11.33 -9.07
C LEU A 294 1.61 12.03 -9.00
N LEU A 295 2.64 11.35 -8.47
CA LEU A 295 3.96 11.95 -8.33
C LEU A 295 4.57 12.28 -9.68
N GLU A 296 4.40 11.40 -10.67
CA GLU A 296 4.86 11.63 -12.03
C GLU A 296 4.06 12.75 -12.71
N SER A 297 2.74 12.80 -12.52
CA SER A 297 1.91 13.88 -13.03
C SER A 297 2.31 15.24 -12.45
N LEU A 298 2.58 15.31 -11.14
CA LEU A 298 3.05 16.55 -10.51
C LEU A 298 4.42 16.97 -11.03
N ARG A 299 5.36 16.02 -11.15
CA ARG A 299 6.69 16.27 -11.74
C ARG A 299 6.57 16.79 -13.17
N HIS A 300 5.69 16.19 -13.98
CA HIS A 300 5.43 16.63 -15.35
C HIS A 300 4.84 18.05 -15.40
N CYS A 301 3.82 18.35 -14.59
CA CYS A 301 3.22 19.69 -14.54
C CYS A 301 4.24 20.80 -14.20
N VAL A 302 5.21 20.50 -13.35
CA VAL A 302 6.29 21.44 -13.02
C VAL A 302 7.28 21.56 -14.17
N SER A 303 7.66 20.42 -14.76
CA SER A 303 8.63 20.38 -15.87
C SER A 303 8.11 21.14 -17.10
N THR A 304 6.80 21.08 -17.37
CA THR A 304 6.15 21.77 -18.50
C THR A 304 5.69 23.20 -18.19
N GLY A 305 5.92 23.71 -16.97
CA GLY A 305 5.51 25.06 -16.57
C GLY A 305 4.00 25.25 -16.39
N MET A 306 3.23 24.15 -16.27
CA MET A 306 1.78 24.20 -15.98
C MET A 306 1.47 24.53 -14.52
N SER A 307 2.45 24.38 -13.63
CA SER A 307 2.38 24.81 -12.24
C SER A 307 3.41 25.91 -12.00
N GLU A 308 3.02 26.94 -11.26
CA GLU A 308 3.97 27.91 -10.74
C GLU A 308 5.01 27.20 -9.86
N SER A 309 6.27 27.60 -10.02
CA SER A 309 7.40 27.13 -9.23
C SER A 309 7.79 28.23 -8.24
N PRO A 310 8.18 27.89 -7.00
CA PRO A 310 8.41 26.54 -6.48
C PRO A 310 7.13 25.79 -6.12
N VAL A 311 7.18 24.45 -6.24
CA VAL A 311 6.10 23.56 -5.81
C VAL A 311 5.82 23.77 -4.33
N THR A 312 4.55 23.89 -3.95
CA THR A 312 4.19 24.03 -2.54
C THR A 312 4.81 22.90 -1.70
N PRO A 313 5.38 23.20 -0.53
CA PRO A 313 5.96 22.18 0.36
C PRO A 313 4.99 21.05 0.71
N LEU A 314 3.69 21.31 0.64
CA LEU A 314 2.65 20.30 0.83
C LEU A 314 2.80 19.15 -0.17
N LEU A 315 2.92 19.46 -1.47
CA LEU A 315 3.02 18.47 -2.53
C LEU A 315 4.39 17.77 -2.57
N SER A 316 5.48 18.51 -2.38
CA SER A 316 6.83 17.91 -2.34
C SER A 316 7.06 17.05 -1.09
N SER A 317 6.37 17.34 0.02
CA SER A 317 6.51 16.55 1.26
C SER A 317 5.95 15.13 1.19
N ILE A 318 5.16 14.78 0.15
CA ILE A 318 4.63 13.42 -0.02
C ILE A 318 5.76 12.40 -0.03
N THR A 319 6.80 12.67 -0.79
CA THR A 319 7.97 11.79 -0.93
C THR A 319 8.84 11.83 0.33
N GLN A 320 9.12 13.04 0.84
CA GLN A 320 9.98 13.24 2.01
C GLN A 320 9.43 12.63 3.30
N LYS A 321 8.10 12.77 3.54
CA LYS A 321 7.42 12.25 4.74
C LYS A 321 6.89 10.84 4.55
N GLY A 322 6.78 10.37 3.31
CA GLY A 322 6.21 9.08 2.96
C GLY A 322 4.73 8.94 3.34
N ARG A 323 3.95 10.01 3.13
CA ARG A 323 2.51 10.09 3.49
C ARG A 323 1.73 10.72 2.36
N ASN A 324 0.48 10.31 2.20
CA ASN A 324 -0.42 10.90 1.21
C ASN A 324 -1.74 11.39 1.81
N TYR A 325 -1.84 11.39 3.14
CA TYR A 325 -2.94 11.99 3.87
C TYR A 325 -2.38 13.00 4.87
N PHE A 326 -2.85 14.24 4.77
CA PHE A 326 -2.37 15.36 5.57
C PHE A 326 -3.53 16.08 6.23
N VAL A 327 -3.38 16.40 7.51
CA VAL A 327 -4.28 17.31 8.24
C VAL A 327 -3.50 18.59 8.51
N ILE A 328 -4.01 19.70 8.00
CA ILE A 328 -3.44 21.04 8.13
C ILE A 328 -4.36 21.83 9.04
N ALA A 329 -3.93 22.02 10.29
CA ALA A 329 -4.64 22.79 11.30
C ALA A 329 -3.80 23.99 11.76
N GLU A 330 -4.44 25.10 12.14
CA GLU A 330 -3.72 26.22 12.75
C GLU A 330 -3.14 25.83 14.12
N LYS A 331 -1.84 26.10 14.33
CA LYS A 331 -1.23 26.03 15.67
C LYS A 331 -1.85 27.15 16.52
N VAL A 332 -2.74 26.79 17.44
CA VAL A 332 -3.19 27.69 18.48
C VAL A 332 -2.02 27.93 19.44
N PRO A 333 -1.55 29.17 19.66
CA PRO A 333 -0.55 29.45 20.68
C PRO A 333 -1.17 29.14 22.06
N GLY A 334 -0.69 28.08 22.71
CA GLY A 334 -1.13 27.69 24.06
C GLY A 334 -1.66 26.26 24.22
N ALA A 335 -1.88 25.51 23.13
CA ALA A 335 -2.18 24.08 23.24
C ALA A 335 -0.87 23.28 23.21
N ALA A 336 -0.40 22.88 24.40
CA ALA A 336 0.55 21.77 24.52
C ALA A 336 0.00 20.57 23.74
N SER A 337 0.90 19.88 23.04
CA SER A 337 0.69 18.70 22.23
C SER A 337 -0.30 17.71 22.85
N GLN A 338 -1.59 17.83 22.51
CA GLN A 338 -2.56 16.79 22.80
C GLN A 338 -2.64 15.89 21.58
N THR A 339 -2.05 14.71 21.74
CA THR A 339 -2.38 13.50 20.98
C THR A 339 -3.90 13.41 20.87
N PRO A 340 -4.50 13.19 19.68
CA PRO A 340 -5.94 13.06 19.59
C PRO A 340 -6.36 11.81 20.37
N ALA A 341 -7.08 12.06 21.46
CA ALA A 341 -7.65 11.05 22.31
C ALA A 341 -8.59 10.14 21.50
N HIS A 342 -8.43 8.85 21.77
CA HIS A 342 -9.27 7.75 21.35
C HIS A 342 -10.75 8.09 21.48
N THR A 343 -11.52 7.78 20.43
CA THR A 343 -12.94 7.47 20.60
C THR A 343 -13.04 5.96 20.66
N THR A 344 -13.45 5.48 21.82
CA THR A 344 -13.76 4.09 22.20
C THR A 344 -14.68 3.39 21.21
#